data_AF-E8JNS6-F1
#
_entry.id   AF-E8JNS6-F1
#
_cell.length_a   1.000
_cell.length_b   1.000
_cell.length_c   1.000
_cell.angle_alpha   90.00
_cell.angle_beta   90.00
_cell.angle_gamma   90.00
#
_symmetry.space_group_name_H-M   'P 1'
#
loop_
_entity.id
_entity.type
_entity.pdbx_description
1 polymer ?
#
loop_
_entity_poly.entity_id
_entity_poly.type
_entity_poly.pdbx_seq_one_letter_code
_entity_poly.pdbx_strand_id
1 'polypeptide(L)' 'MVTIRKAKVNDAKAILEFCYQIGSETDNLSYGSEGIGLSVGDEESILTEVQNADTSFFC' A
#
# COMPACT_ATOMS: atom_id res chain seq x y z
N MET A 1 -21.18 4.59 -3.15
CA MET A 1 -20.41 5.68 -3.77
C MET A 1 -18.94 5.38 -3.54
N VAL A 2 -18.12 5.33 -4.60
CA VAL A 2 -16.68 5.03 -4.50
C VAL A 2 -15.93 6.35 -4.58
N THR A 3 -14.92 6.54 -3.72
CA THR A 3 -14.07 7.74 -3.70
C THR A 3 -12.65 7.33 -4.08
N ILE A 4 -12.10 7.96 -5.12
CA ILE A 4 -10.71 7.78 -5.54
C ILE A 4 -9.96 9.04 -5.12
N ARG A 5 -8.90 8.87 -4.32
CA ARG A 5 -8.09 9.97 -3.76
C ARG A 5 -6.66 9.48 -3.59
N LYS A 6 -5.72 10.42 -3.41
CA LYS A 6 -4.34 10.08 -3.01
C LYS A 6 -4.32 9.35 -1.67
N ALA A 7 -3.44 8.36 -1.56
CA ALA A 7 -3.12 7.69 -0.31
C ALA A 7 -2.51 8.67 0.70
N LYS A 8 -2.88 8.50 1.97
CA LYS A 8 -2.36 9.25 3.12
C LYS A 8 -1.56 8.31 4.01
N VAL A 9 -0.63 8.87 4.78
CA VAL A 9 0.18 8.12 5.76
C VAL A 9 -0.70 7.22 6.64
N ASN A 10 -1.84 7.72 7.14
CA ASN A 10 -2.80 6.93 7.92
C ASN A 10 -3.45 5.74 7.17
N ASP A 11 -3.37 5.69 5.84
CA ASP A 11 -3.87 4.56 5.05
C ASP A 11 -2.88 3.39 5.00
N ALA A 12 -1.63 3.58 5.44
CA ALA A 12 -0.56 2.57 5.39
C ALA A 12 -1.00 1.20 5.91
N LYS A 13 -1.64 1.16 7.07
CA LYS A 13 -2.15 -0.09 7.65
C LYS A 13 -3.20 -0.75 6.75
N ALA A 14 -4.17 0.02 6.25
CA ALA A 14 -5.25 -0.49 5.42
C ALA A 14 -4.73 -1.01 4.07
N ILE A 15 -3.70 -0.36 3.50
CA ILE A 15 -3.02 -0.79 2.29
C ILE A 15 -2.34 -2.13 2.51
N LEU A 16 -1.57 -2.29 3.59
CA LEU A 16 -0.89 -3.55 3.90
C LEU A 16 -1.87 -4.70 4.17
N GLU A 17 -2.95 -4.44 4.92
CA GLU A 17 -4.00 -5.44 5.16
C GLU A 17 -4.68 -5.87 3.84
N PHE A 18 -4.93 -4.92 2.93
CA PHE A 18 -5.47 -5.21 1.62
C PHE A 18 -4.50 -6.05 0.76
N CYS A 19 -3.22 -5.66 0.72
CA CYS A 19 -2.18 -6.41 0.00
C CYS A 19 -2.01 -7.84 0.54
N TYR A 20 -2.11 -8.03 1.86
CA TYR A 20 -2.07 -9.36 2.48
C TYR A 20 -3.27 -10.22 2.06
N GLN A 21 -4.46 -9.64 2.05
CA GLN A 21 -5.68 -10.33 1.63
C GLN A 21 -5.57 -10.77 0.16
N ILE A 22 -5.32 -9.84 -0.77
CA ILE A 22 -5.28 -10.16 -2.20
C ILE A 22 -4.10 -11.05 -2.57
N GLY A 23 -2.98 -10.95 -1.86
CA GLY A 23 -1.82 -11.81 -2.04
C GLY A 23 -2.13 -13.28 -1.77
N SER A 24 -3.10 -13.55 -0.89
CA SER A 24 -3.58 -14.91 -0.60
C SER A 24 -4.67 -15.40 -1.56
N GLU A 25 -5.27 -14.49 -2.34
CA GLU A 25 -6.36 -14.81 -3.27
C GLU A 25 -5.87 -15.24 -4.65
N THR A 26 -4.63 -14.91 -5.03
CA THR A 26 -4.12 -15.16 -6.38
C THR A 26 -2.60 -15.29 -6.48
N ASP A 27 -2.15 -16.19 -7.35
CA ASP A 27 -0.73 -16.35 -7.72
C ASP A 27 -0.21 -15.29 -8.72
N ASN A 28 -1.04 -14.31 -9.10
CA ASN A 28 -0.64 -13.25 -10.03
C ASN A 28 0.25 -12.17 -9.37
N LEU A 29 0.47 -12.26 -8.06
CA LEU A 29 1.20 -11.29 -7.26
C LEU A 29 2.53 -11.89 -6.79
N SER A 30 3.63 -11.15 -6.97
CA SER A 30 4.99 -11.64 -6.69
C SER A 30 5.26 -11.91 -5.20
N TYR A 31 4.40 -11.43 -4.31
CA TYR A 31 4.53 -11.56 -2.85
C TYR A 31 3.63 -12.65 -2.24
N GLY A 32 2.64 -13.16 -2.98
CA GLY A 32 1.75 -14.22 -2.52
C GLY A 32 1.11 -14.00 -1.13
N SER A 33 0.83 -15.10 -0.43
CA SER A 33 0.17 -15.10 0.89
C SER A 33 1.00 -14.57 2.05
N GLU A 34 2.30 -14.35 1.83
CA GLU A 34 3.20 -13.78 2.84
C GLU A 34 3.02 -12.26 2.94
N GLY A 35 2.43 -11.64 1.91
CA GLY A 35 2.28 -10.19 1.81
C GLY A 35 3.58 -9.50 1.46
N ILE A 36 3.55 -8.16 1.42
CA ILE A 36 4.67 -7.35 0.93
C ILE A 36 5.88 -7.34 1.92
N GLY A 37 5.70 -7.84 3.15
CA GLY A 37 6.78 -7.93 4.14
C GLY A 37 7.24 -6.59 4.72
N LEU A 38 6.52 -5.50 4.44
CA LEU A 38 6.76 -4.17 4.99
C LEU A 38 6.06 -4.02 6.34
N SER A 39 6.70 -3.30 7.26
CA SER A 39 6.02 -2.84 8.48
C SER A 39 5.15 -1.62 8.18
N VAL A 40 4.19 -1.32 9.06
CA VAL A 40 3.36 -0.11 8.93
C VAL A 40 4.22 1.15 8.87
N GLY A 41 5.29 1.23 9.66
CA GLY A 41 6.21 2.39 9.66
C GLY A 41 7.02 2.54 8.36
N ASP A 42 7.35 1.43 7.70
CA ASP A 42 8.01 1.46 6.40
C ASP A 42 7.04 2.00 5.34
N GLU A 43 5.80 1.52 5.33
CA GLU A 43 4.76 1.99 4.42
C GLU A 43 4.40 3.47 4.67
N GLU A 44 4.33 3.90 5.93
CA GLU A 44 4.15 5.31 6.30
C GLU A 44 5.28 6.20 5.74
N SER A 45 6.52 5.70 5.78
CA SER A 45 7.69 6.41 5.22
C SER A 45 7.59 6.51 3.70
N ILE A 46 7.25 5.41 3.01
CA ILE A 46 7.05 5.39 1.55
C ILE A 46 5.94 6.36 1.14
N LEU A 47 4.79 6.33 1.82
CA LEU A 47 3.67 7.22 1.53
C LEU A 47 4.04 8.69 1.78
N THR A 48 4.86 8.97 2.80
CA THR A 48 5.39 10.31 3.06
C THR A 48 6.30 10.76 1.93
N GLU A 49 7.21 9.91 1.45
CA GLU A 49 8.08 10.25 0.31
C GLU A 49 7.29 10.48 -0.98
N VAL A 50 6.33 9.61 -1.27
CA VAL A 50 5.44 9.77 -2.43
C VAL A 50 4.64 11.07 -2.35
N GLN A 51 4.13 11.44 -1.18
CA GLN A 51 3.38 12.69 -1.01
C GLN A 51 4.22 13.94 -1.26
N ASN A 52 5.51 13.88 -0.93
CA ASN A 52 6.44 14.99 -1.11
C ASN A 52 7.06 15.04 -2.51
N ALA A 53 6.89 13.98 -3.31
CA ALA A 53 7.41 13.91 -4.66
C ALA A 53 6.40 14.48 -5.68
N ASP A 54 6.78 15.56 -6.36
CA ASP A 54 5.95 16.23 -7.37
C ASP A 54 5.62 15.35 -8.59
N THR A 55 6.45 14.34 -8.87
CA THR A 55 6.32 13.45 -10.04
C THR A 55 5.90 12.03 -9.69
N SER A 56 5.62 11.74 -8.42
CA SER A 56 5.25 10.39 -7.97
C SER A 56 3.81 10.36 -7.50
N PHE A 57 3.14 9.24 -7.77
CA PHE A 57 1.73 9.05 -7.43
C PHE A 57 1.52 7.62 -6.96
N PHE A 58 1.02 7.48 -5.74
CA PHE A 58 0.57 6.22 -5.16
C PHE A 58 -0.92 6.36 -4.86
N CYS A 59 -1.68 5.49 -5.51
CA CYS A 59 -3.13 5.48 -5.53
C CYS A 59 -3.65 4.53 -4.46
#